data_AF-A0A914R5W2-F1
#
_entry.id   AF-A0A914R5W2-F1
#
_cell.length_a   1.000
_cell.length_b   1.000
_cell.length_c   1.000
_cell.angle_alpha   90.00
_cell.angle_beta   90.00
_cell.angle_gamma   90.00
#
_symmetry.space_group_name_H-M   'P 1'
#
loop_
_entity.id
_entity.type
_entity.pdbx_description
1 polymer ?
#
loop_
_entity_poly.entity_id
_entity_poly.type
_entity_poly.pdbx_seq_one_letter_code
_entity_poly.pdbx_strand_id
1 'polypeptide(L)'
;SENIVISAHREGKLVKEGGLENVKEFDLLTDYFDVLQGADTFKAKVNIEVQLASELAIAAIEESGGVVTTAFCDPRSLEILCKPVPFFLRGQPIPKRMLAPEALVPYYTDAKNRGDLADPAKFPEARLELAQKYGYILPDVTKDELFKDPRQIFFGLAPGRVVNMADKKILKPTEENVLKYYSS
;
A
#
# COMPACT_ATOMS: atom_id res chain seq x y z
N SER A 1 6.71 18.68 -7.37
CA SER A 1 6.70 17.23 -7.56
C SER A 1 5.32 16.75 -7.16
N GLU A 2 4.54 16.24 -8.11
CA GLU A 2 3.26 15.59 -7.80
C GLU A 2 3.57 14.18 -7.29
N ASN A 3 3.13 13.86 -6.09
CA ASN A 3 3.23 12.50 -5.54
C ASN A 3 2.19 11.65 -6.26
N ILE A 4 2.60 10.98 -7.34
CA ILE A 4 1.76 9.99 -8.02
C ILE A 4 1.85 8.70 -7.20
N VAL A 5 0.84 8.43 -6.39
CA VAL A 5 0.62 7.09 -5.81
C VAL A 5 0.10 6.21 -6.94
N ILE A 6 0.98 5.43 -7.56
CA ILE A 6 0.61 4.46 -8.59
C ILE A 6 0.15 3.18 -7.89
N SER A 7 -1.16 2.96 -7.81
CA SER A 7 -1.73 1.63 -7.57
C SER A 7 -1.61 0.84 -8.88
N ALA A 8 -0.54 0.06 -9.03
CA ALA A 8 -0.29 -0.71 -10.25
C ALA A 8 -1.16 -1.97 -10.25
N HIS A 9 -2.22 -1.98 -11.07
CA HIS A 9 -3.09 -3.14 -11.25
C HIS A 9 -2.58 -4.05 -12.36
N ARG A 10 -2.30 -5.31 -12.04
CA ARG A 10 -2.15 -6.37 -13.05
C ARG A 10 -3.09 -7.51 -12.68
N GLU A 11 -4.05 -7.82 -13.56
CA GLU A 11 -4.80 -9.08 -13.48
C GLU A 11 -3.81 -10.24 -13.67
N GLY A 12 -3.35 -10.83 -12.56
CA GLY A 12 -2.50 -12.01 -12.57
C GLY A 12 -3.36 -13.28 -12.45
N LYS A 13 -3.56 -14.01 -13.55
CA LYS A 13 -3.96 -15.42 -13.46
C LYS A 13 -2.74 -16.25 -13.08
N LEU A 14 -2.75 -16.85 -11.88
CA LEU A 14 -1.82 -17.92 -11.55
C LEU A 14 -2.21 -19.16 -12.36
N VAL A 15 -1.49 -19.44 -13.44
CA VAL A 15 -1.60 -20.72 -14.15
C VAL A 15 -0.70 -21.72 -13.44
N LYS A 16 -1.31 -22.74 -12.82
CA LYS A 16 -0.58 -23.85 -12.19
C LYS A 16 -0.23 -24.88 -13.26
N GLU A 17 1.05 -25.12 -13.50
CA GLU A 17 1.48 -26.37 -14.12
C GLU A 17 1.35 -27.50 -13.09
N GLY A 18 0.48 -28.47 -13.37
CA GLY A 18 0.45 -29.78 -12.72
C GLY A 18 -0.53 -29.94 -11.54
N GLY A 19 -1.51 -30.82 -11.73
CA GLY A 19 -2.13 -31.63 -10.66
C GLY A 19 -3.24 -30.97 -9.84
N LEU A 20 -4.47 -31.41 -10.12
CA LEU A 20 -5.69 -31.19 -9.34
C LEU A 20 -5.56 -31.86 -7.96
N GLU A 21 -5.76 -31.11 -6.89
CA GLU A 21 -6.56 -31.50 -5.72
C GLU A 21 -6.68 -30.32 -4.74
N ASN A 22 -7.91 -29.82 -4.58
CA ASN A 22 -8.44 -28.95 -3.52
C ASN A 22 -7.55 -27.82 -2.99
N VAL A 23 -7.41 -26.74 -3.75
CA VAL A 23 -7.08 -25.42 -3.19
C VAL A 23 -8.35 -24.60 -3.22
N LYS A 24 -8.87 -24.21 -2.04
CA LYS A 24 -9.97 -23.25 -1.94
C LYS A 24 -9.55 -21.98 -2.66
N GLU A 25 -10.30 -21.63 -3.68
CA GLU A 25 -10.22 -20.38 -4.43
C GLU A 25 -10.29 -19.21 -3.44
N PHE A 26 -9.13 -18.60 -3.17
CA PHE A 26 -9.05 -17.29 -2.53
C PHE A 26 -8.64 -16.34 -3.64
N ASP A 27 -9.63 -15.76 -4.32
CA ASP A 27 -9.46 -14.59 -5.17
C ASP A 27 -9.13 -13.37 -4.27
N LEU A 28 -7.92 -13.37 -3.72
CA LEU A 28 -7.32 -12.14 -3.24
C LEU A 28 -6.71 -11.49 -4.47
N LEU A 29 -7.37 -10.43 -4.96
CA LEU A 29 -6.82 -9.50 -5.93
C LEU A 29 -5.61 -8.80 -5.27
N THR A 30 -4.49 -9.52 -5.14
CA THR A 30 -3.24 -8.98 -4.61
C THR A 30 -2.47 -8.37 -5.77
N ASP A 31 -2.38 -7.04 -5.80
CA ASP A 31 -1.47 -6.37 -6.73
C ASP A 31 -0.04 -6.76 -6.34
N TYR A 32 0.55 -7.66 -7.13
CA TYR A 32 1.94 -8.07 -7.01
C TYR A 32 2.79 -7.13 -7.86
N PHE A 33 3.59 -6.29 -7.23
CA PHE A 33 4.53 -5.41 -7.92
C PHE A 33 5.85 -6.12 -8.12
N ASP A 34 6.11 -6.53 -9.37
CA ASP A 34 7.36 -7.14 -9.76
C ASP A 34 7.96 -6.42 -10.97
N VAL A 35 9.18 -5.90 -10.78
CA VAL A 35 9.91 -5.06 -11.73
C VAL A 35 10.99 -5.86 -12.46
N LEU A 36 10.87 -7.20 -12.54
CA LEU A 36 11.77 -8.00 -13.38
C LEU A 36 11.87 -7.46 -14.82
N GLN A 37 10.86 -6.73 -15.30
CA GLN A 37 10.89 -6.01 -16.56
C GLN A 37 11.12 -4.49 -16.34
N GLY A 38 12.35 -4.02 -16.54
CA GLY A 38 12.68 -2.59 -16.64
C GLY A 38 13.40 -1.97 -15.44
N ALA A 39 13.82 -2.75 -14.44
CA ALA A 39 14.59 -2.26 -13.29
C ALA A 39 15.87 -1.49 -13.70
N ASP A 40 16.54 -1.93 -14.76
CA ASP A 40 17.73 -1.32 -15.35
C ASP A 40 17.46 0.05 -16.02
N THR A 41 16.21 0.28 -16.43
CA THR A 41 15.78 1.53 -17.10
C THR A 41 15.00 2.47 -16.19
N PHE A 42 14.59 2.00 -15.00
CA PHE A 42 13.77 2.76 -14.08
C PHE A 42 14.57 3.93 -13.48
N LYS A 43 14.08 5.16 -13.67
CA LYS A 43 14.74 6.39 -13.22
C LYS A 43 13.75 7.42 -12.68
N ALA A 44 12.79 6.96 -11.88
CA ALA A 44 11.74 7.81 -11.33
C ALA A 44 11.76 7.80 -9.81
N LYS A 45 11.80 8.99 -9.22
CA LYS A 45 11.56 9.17 -7.78
C LYS A 45 10.06 9.12 -7.53
N VAL A 46 9.59 8.00 -6.97
CA VAL A 46 8.17 7.77 -6.67
C VAL A 46 7.99 7.21 -5.27
N ASN A 47 6.88 7.59 -4.64
CA ASN A 47 6.43 7.00 -3.39
C ASN A 47 5.22 6.12 -3.71
N ILE A 48 5.37 4.81 -3.55
CA ILE A 48 4.33 3.84 -3.92
C ILE A 48 3.90 3.00 -2.72
N GLU A 49 2.61 2.72 -2.66
CA GLU A 49 2.01 1.74 -1.77
C GLU A 49 1.49 0.59 -2.62
N VAL A 50 1.96 -0.63 -2.35
CA VAL A 50 1.61 -1.85 -3.08
C VAL A 50 1.30 -2.98 -2.08
N GLN A 51 0.64 -4.05 -2.47
CA GLN A 51 0.35 -5.16 -1.54
C GLN A 51 1.61 -6.02 -1.34
N LEU A 52 2.36 -6.27 -2.42
CA LEU A 52 3.58 -7.07 -2.42
C LEU A 52 4.63 -6.41 -3.32
N ALA A 53 5.89 -6.50 -2.92
CA ALA A 53 7.02 -6.03 -3.73
C ALA A 53 8.17 -7.04 -3.71
N SER A 54 8.81 -7.25 -4.87
CA SER A 54 10.05 -8.01 -4.94
C SER A 54 11.23 -7.18 -4.43
N GLU A 55 12.25 -7.85 -3.89
CA GLU A 55 13.44 -7.19 -3.35
C GLU A 55 14.16 -6.32 -4.40
N LEU A 56 14.24 -6.81 -5.65
CA LEU A 56 14.80 -6.07 -6.78
C LEU A 56 13.98 -4.80 -7.12
N ALA A 57 12.65 -4.89 -7.08
CA ALA A 57 11.77 -3.75 -7.31
C ALA A 57 11.97 -2.66 -6.25
N ILE A 58 12.10 -3.07 -4.99
CA ILE A 58 12.38 -2.16 -3.88
C ILE A 58 13.73 -1.48 -4.10
N ALA A 59 14.77 -2.23 -4.46
CA ALA A 59 16.11 -1.69 -4.71
C ALA A 59 16.09 -0.63 -5.82
N ALA A 60 15.45 -0.91 -6.96
CA ALA A 60 15.38 0.02 -8.09
C ALA A 60 14.67 1.35 -7.73
N ILE A 61 13.61 1.28 -6.92
CA ILE A 61 12.87 2.46 -6.46
C ILE A 61 13.69 3.27 -5.44
N GLU A 62 14.28 2.59 -4.45
CA GLU A 62 15.08 3.24 -3.43
C GLU A 62 16.38 3.86 -4.00
N GLU A 63 17.01 3.21 -4.98
CA GLU A 63 18.15 3.77 -5.73
C GLU A 63 17.78 5.09 -6.42
N SER A 64 16.55 5.16 -6.98
CA SER A 64 16.00 6.40 -7.56
C SER A 64 15.58 7.44 -6.51
N GLY A 65 15.75 7.16 -5.22
CA GLY A 65 15.36 8.01 -4.10
C GLY A 65 13.86 8.01 -3.81
N GLY A 66 13.14 7.00 -4.28
CA GLY A 66 11.73 6.77 -3.96
C GLY A 66 11.53 6.00 -2.65
N VAL A 67 10.26 5.79 -2.29
CA VAL A 67 9.83 5.05 -1.11
C VAL A 67 8.83 3.98 -1.52
N VAL A 68 9.02 2.75 -1.03
CA VAL A 68 8.06 1.67 -1.16
C VAL A 68 7.43 1.41 0.20
N THR A 69 6.12 1.18 0.22
CA THR A 69 5.41 0.65 1.38
C THR A 69 4.56 -0.52 0.93
N THR A 70 4.72 -1.67 1.58
CA THR A 70 3.82 -2.81 1.37
C THR A 70 2.70 -2.77 2.40
N ALA A 71 1.45 -2.80 1.96
CA ALA A 71 0.31 -2.68 2.85
C ALA A 71 -0.86 -3.57 2.40
N PHE A 72 -1.47 -4.26 3.34
CA PHE A 72 -2.62 -5.13 3.04
C PHE A 72 -3.87 -4.32 2.69
N CYS A 73 -4.53 -4.60 1.58
CA CYS A 73 -5.81 -4.00 1.23
C CYS A 73 -6.90 -5.06 1.18
N ASP A 74 -7.89 -4.95 2.08
CA ASP A 74 -9.03 -5.87 2.08
C ASP A 74 -9.91 -5.68 0.83
N PRO A 75 -10.65 -6.71 0.38
CA PRO A 75 -11.40 -6.66 -0.88
C PRO A 75 -12.36 -5.47 -1.00
N ARG A 76 -13.00 -5.08 0.10
CA ARG A 76 -13.92 -3.93 0.11
C ARG A 76 -13.14 -2.63 -0.04
N SER A 77 -12.06 -2.47 0.71
CA SER A 77 -11.19 -1.29 0.59
C SER A 77 -10.58 -1.16 -0.80
N LEU A 78 -10.20 -2.28 -1.41
CA LEU A 78 -9.66 -2.32 -2.78
C LEU A 78 -10.70 -1.89 -3.81
N GLU A 79 -11.93 -2.40 -3.73
CA GLU A 79 -13.02 -1.96 -4.61
C GLU A 79 -13.24 -0.43 -4.52
N ILE A 80 -13.20 0.11 -3.30
CA ILE A 80 -13.34 1.54 -3.03
C ILE A 80 -12.18 2.35 -3.63
N LEU A 81 -10.94 1.85 -3.55
CA LEU A 81 -9.77 2.48 -4.15
C LEU A 81 -9.83 2.47 -5.67
N CYS A 82 -10.24 1.36 -6.28
CA CYS A 82 -10.34 1.23 -7.73
C CYS A 82 -11.46 2.10 -8.32
N LYS A 83 -12.58 2.26 -7.58
CA LYS A 83 -13.77 2.99 -8.03
C LYS A 83 -14.25 3.99 -6.96
N PRO A 84 -13.46 5.05 -6.68
CA PRO A 84 -13.74 5.96 -5.59
C PRO A 84 -14.95 6.87 -5.86
N VAL A 85 -15.13 7.31 -7.12
CA VAL A 85 -16.24 8.19 -7.50
C VAL A 85 -17.59 7.52 -7.26
N PRO A 86 -17.85 6.28 -7.77
CA PRO A 86 -19.07 5.56 -7.42
C PRO A 86 -19.27 5.38 -5.91
N PHE A 87 -18.19 5.14 -5.14
CA PHE A 87 -18.30 5.04 -3.67
C PHE A 87 -18.76 6.37 -3.05
N PHE A 88 -18.15 7.51 -3.40
CA PHE A 88 -18.52 8.81 -2.84
C PHE A 88 -19.94 9.24 -3.19
N LEU A 89 -20.44 8.88 -4.38
CA LEU A 89 -21.82 9.15 -4.79
C LEU A 89 -22.87 8.43 -3.92
N ARG A 90 -22.49 7.39 -3.17
CA ARG A 90 -23.38 6.71 -2.20
C ARG A 90 -23.59 7.51 -0.91
N GLY A 91 -22.81 8.57 -0.66
CA GLY A 91 -22.91 9.37 0.56
C GLY A 91 -22.54 8.62 1.84
N GLN A 92 -21.82 7.50 1.73
CA GLN A 92 -21.40 6.69 2.87
C GLN A 92 -20.11 7.24 3.50
N PRO A 93 -19.91 7.08 4.82
CA PRO A 93 -18.63 7.40 5.45
C PRO A 93 -17.54 6.45 4.95
N ILE A 94 -16.33 6.98 4.80
CA ILE A 94 -15.15 6.20 4.41
C ILE A 94 -14.90 5.12 5.49
N PRO A 95 -14.93 3.82 5.15
CA PRO A 95 -14.67 2.78 6.13
C PRO A 95 -13.19 2.75 6.52
N LYS A 96 -12.89 2.11 7.65
CA LYS A 96 -11.51 1.75 8.01
C LYS A 96 -11.12 0.43 7.35
N ARG A 97 -9.87 0.33 6.91
CA ARG A 97 -9.28 -0.87 6.33
C ARG A 97 -9.20 -1.98 7.38
N MET A 98 -9.44 -3.21 6.95
CA MET A 98 -9.25 -4.38 7.82
C MET A 98 -7.76 -4.71 7.96
N LEU A 99 -7.41 -5.38 9.06
CA LEU A 99 -6.05 -5.88 9.25
C LEU A 99 -5.80 -7.08 8.31
N ALA A 100 -4.53 -7.30 8.01
CA ALA A 100 -4.10 -8.49 7.31
C ALA A 100 -4.51 -9.77 8.08
N PRO A 101 -4.87 -10.86 7.37
CA PRO A 101 -4.99 -12.19 7.97
C PRO A 101 -3.71 -12.59 8.70
N GLU A 102 -3.82 -13.38 9.77
CA GLU A 102 -2.70 -13.81 10.62
C GLU A 102 -1.52 -14.38 9.83
N ALA A 103 -1.80 -15.18 8.80
CA ALA A 103 -0.76 -15.77 7.94
C ALA A 103 0.09 -14.74 7.17
N LEU A 104 -0.44 -13.53 6.93
CA LEU A 104 0.25 -12.46 6.22
C LEU A 104 0.87 -11.42 7.15
N VAL A 105 0.53 -11.43 8.45
CA VAL A 105 1.10 -10.49 9.43
C VAL A 105 2.63 -10.51 9.42
N PRO A 106 3.33 -11.67 9.42
CA PRO A 106 4.79 -11.68 9.39
C PRO A 106 5.39 -10.88 8.22
N TYR A 107 4.75 -10.92 7.05
CA TYR A 107 5.21 -10.19 5.87
C TYR A 107 5.13 -8.67 6.09
N TYR A 108 3.97 -8.16 6.54
CA TYR A 108 3.73 -6.74 6.74
C TYR A 108 4.37 -6.17 8.01
N THR A 109 4.88 -7.01 8.91
CA THR A 109 5.68 -6.59 10.08
C THR A 109 7.19 -6.58 9.82
N ASP A 110 7.64 -7.08 8.67
CA ASP A 110 9.05 -7.14 8.32
C ASP A 110 9.49 -5.88 7.56
N ALA A 111 10.49 -5.18 8.10
CA ALA A 111 11.08 -4.00 7.49
C ALA A 111 11.76 -4.32 6.15
N LYS A 112 12.21 -5.56 5.91
CA LYS A 112 12.79 -5.98 4.62
C LYS A 112 11.77 -5.95 3.49
N ASN A 113 10.51 -6.21 3.80
CA ASN A 113 9.41 -6.10 2.84
C ASN A 113 8.85 -4.69 2.73
N ARG A 114 9.32 -3.75 3.57
CA ARG A 114 8.76 -2.40 3.72
C ARG A 114 7.31 -2.43 4.20
N GLY A 115 7.01 -3.36 5.09
CA GLY A 115 5.69 -3.55 5.69
C GLY A 115 5.20 -2.33 6.47
N ASP A 116 3.94 -1.95 6.27
CA ASP A 116 3.28 -0.84 6.97
C ASP A 116 3.06 -1.09 8.48
N LEU A 117 3.19 -2.34 8.93
CA LEU A 117 3.16 -2.73 10.35
C LEU A 117 4.56 -2.98 10.93
N ALA A 118 5.62 -2.73 10.16
CA ALA A 118 6.99 -2.91 10.61
C ALA A 118 7.40 -1.78 11.58
N ASP A 119 8.37 -2.09 12.45
CA ASP A 119 8.97 -1.10 13.35
C ASP A 119 9.73 -0.04 12.53
N PRO A 120 9.34 1.26 12.59
CA PRO A 120 10.00 2.34 11.88
C PRO A 120 11.52 2.40 12.12
N ALA A 121 11.98 2.01 13.31
CA ALA A 121 13.40 2.02 13.66
C ALA A 121 14.25 1.02 12.87
N LYS A 122 13.64 0.00 12.25
CA LYS A 122 14.34 -1.06 11.50
C LYS A 122 14.52 -0.75 10.02
N PHE A 123 13.79 0.22 9.46
CA PHE A 123 13.90 0.58 8.05
C PHE A 123 15.30 1.09 7.65
N PRO A 124 16.00 1.94 8.43
CA PRO A 124 17.32 2.42 8.04
C PRO A 124 18.33 1.29 7.82
N GLU A 125 18.32 0.28 8.69
CA GLU A 125 19.19 -0.90 8.57
C GLU A 125 18.82 -1.75 7.35
N ALA A 126 17.53 -2.07 7.17
CA ALA A 126 17.06 -2.87 6.03
C ALA A 126 17.36 -2.21 4.67
N ARG A 127 17.28 -0.88 4.60
CA ARG A 127 17.63 -0.09 3.41
C ARG A 127 19.13 -0.10 3.14
N LEU A 128 19.94 0.01 4.19
CA LEU A 128 21.39 -0.06 4.07
C LEU A 128 21.86 -1.44 3.61
N GLU A 129 21.31 -2.52 4.19
CA GLU A 129 21.59 -3.90 3.75
C GLU A 129 21.27 -4.09 2.26
N LEU A 130 20.13 -3.57 1.80
CA LEU A 130 19.71 -3.67 0.41
C LEU A 130 20.63 -2.89 -0.53
N ALA A 131 20.99 -1.66 -0.17
CA ALA A 131 21.92 -0.83 -0.93
C ALA A 131 23.30 -1.49 -1.08
N GLN A 132 23.80 -2.10 -0.01
CA GLN A 132 25.06 -2.87 -0.05
C GLN A 132 24.95 -4.10 -0.94
N LYS A 133 23.82 -4.82 -0.88
CA LYS A 133 23.58 -6.04 -1.68
C LYS A 133 23.52 -5.75 -3.17
N TYR A 134 22.87 -4.66 -3.59
CA TYR A 134 22.67 -4.31 -5.00
C TYR A 134 23.68 -3.28 -5.53
N GLY A 135 24.53 -2.71 -4.68
CA GLY A 135 25.66 -1.88 -5.09
C GLY A 135 25.32 -0.44 -5.46
N TYR A 136 24.28 0.15 -4.85
CA TYR A 136 23.90 1.55 -5.07
C TYR A 136 24.16 2.42 -3.83
N ILE A 137 24.29 3.73 -4.05
CA ILE A 137 24.42 4.71 -2.96
C ILE A 137 23.03 5.00 -2.43
N LEU A 138 22.79 4.72 -1.14
CA LEU A 138 21.49 4.94 -0.51
C LEU A 138 21.16 6.45 -0.46
N PRO A 139 20.09 6.92 -1.14
CA PRO A 139 19.71 8.33 -1.11
C PRO A 139 19.07 8.74 0.23
N ASP A 140 19.30 9.98 0.66
CA ASP A 140 18.61 10.59 1.79
C ASP A 140 17.17 10.97 1.38
N VAL A 141 16.19 10.36 2.04
CA VAL A 141 14.74 10.53 1.78
C VAL A 141 14.00 11.05 3.02
N THR A 142 14.71 11.54 4.03
CA THR A 142 14.14 11.99 5.32
C THR A 142 13.05 13.07 5.20
N LYS A 143 12.97 13.75 4.05
CA LYS A 143 11.99 14.82 3.78
C LYS A 143 10.77 14.36 2.96
N ASP A 144 10.77 13.13 2.45
CA ASP A 144 9.79 12.65 1.47
C ASP A 144 8.90 11.51 2.00
N GLU A 145 9.04 11.15 3.27
CA GLU A 145 8.26 10.08 3.90
C GLU A 145 6.80 10.53 4.11
N LEU A 146 5.92 10.09 3.21
CA LEU A 146 4.47 10.24 3.33
C LEU A 146 3.84 8.88 3.59
N PHE A 147 3.61 8.58 4.87
CA PHE A 147 2.92 7.37 5.27
C PHE A 147 1.43 7.62 5.50
N LYS A 148 0.63 6.66 5.07
CA LYS A 148 -0.79 6.58 5.40
C LYS A 148 -0.94 5.72 6.66
N ASP A 149 -1.94 6.04 7.49
CA ASP A 149 -2.29 5.18 8.61
C ASP A 149 -2.74 3.78 8.10
N PRO A 150 -2.34 2.66 8.74
CA PRO A 150 -2.69 1.31 8.28
C PRO A 150 -4.20 1.03 8.21
N ARG A 151 -5.05 1.82 8.87
CA ARG A 151 -6.51 1.72 8.81
C ARG A 151 -7.13 2.65 7.77
N GLN A 152 -6.35 3.52 7.13
CA GLN A 152 -6.83 4.52 6.21
C GLN A 152 -6.81 4.00 4.76
N ILE A 153 -7.87 4.28 4.01
CA ILE A 153 -7.99 3.85 2.60
C ILE A 153 -7.31 4.87 1.68
N PHE A 154 -7.76 6.12 1.74
CA PHE A 154 -7.30 7.19 0.86
C PHE A 154 -6.25 8.06 1.54
N PHE A 155 -5.21 8.46 0.82
CA PHE A 155 -4.30 9.50 1.30
C PHE A 155 -5.05 10.82 1.56
N GLY A 156 -4.80 11.48 2.69
CA GLY A 156 -5.44 12.76 3.07
C GLY A 156 -6.91 12.69 3.55
N LEU A 157 -7.60 11.55 3.38
CA LEU A 157 -8.98 11.36 3.85
C LEU A 157 -9.08 10.25 4.90
N ALA A 158 -9.21 10.65 6.16
CA ALA A 158 -9.35 9.73 7.29
C ALA A 158 -10.69 8.96 7.26
N PRO A 159 -10.74 7.74 7.84
CA PRO A 159 -11.97 6.99 8.05
C PRO A 159 -13.05 7.80 8.80
N GLY A 160 -14.31 7.49 8.55
CA GLY A 160 -15.48 8.14 9.14
C GLY A 160 -15.90 9.44 8.49
N ARG A 161 -15.05 10.05 7.65
CA ARG A 161 -15.41 11.24 6.87
C ARG A 161 -16.38 10.90 5.75
N VAL A 162 -17.30 11.82 5.45
CA VAL A 162 -18.21 11.73 4.29
C VAL A 162 -17.81 12.79 3.28
N VAL A 163 -17.62 12.39 2.03
CA VAL A 163 -17.32 13.30 0.91
C VAL A 163 -18.63 13.69 0.24
N ASN A 164 -18.97 14.97 0.28
CA ASN A 164 -20.07 15.52 -0.49
C ASN A 164 -19.53 16.09 -1.80
N MET A 165 -19.78 15.36 -2.89
CA MET A 165 -19.30 15.71 -4.24
C MET A 165 -20.02 16.94 -4.81
N ALA A 166 -21.29 17.17 -4.48
CA ALA A 166 -22.07 18.29 -5.00
C ALA A 166 -21.57 19.63 -4.43
N ASP A 167 -21.39 19.68 -3.11
CA ASP A 167 -20.97 20.91 -2.42
C ASP A 167 -19.44 21.03 -2.29
N LYS A 168 -18.68 20.03 -2.75
CA LYS A 168 -17.23 19.92 -2.62
C LYS A 168 -16.77 20.08 -1.15
N LYS A 169 -17.49 19.44 -0.23
CA LYS A 169 -17.24 19.50 1.21
C LYS A 169 -16.90 18.13 1.78
N ILE A 170 -16.09 18.13 2.84
CA ILE A 170 -15.79 16.95 3.64
C ILE A 170 -16.45 17.13 5.00
N LEU A 171 -17.40 16.25 5.32
CA LEU A 171 -18.06 16.23 6.62
C LEU A 171 -17.26 15.32 7.57
N LYS A 172 -16.99 15.82 8.78
CA LYS A 172 -16.26 15.10 9.82
C LYS A 172 -17.24 14.64 10.91
N PRO A 173 -17.09 13.43 11.45
CA PRO A 173 -17.89 13.00 12.60
C PRO A 173 -17.57 13.87 13.81
N THR A 174 -18.58 14.17 14.62
CA THR A 174 -18.46 14.97 15.87
C THR A 174 -18.77 14.15 17.11
N GLU A 175 -19.59 13.11 16.98
CA GLU A 175 -19.98 12.25 18.09
C GLU A 175 -18.80 11.42 18.62
N GLU A 176 -18.57 11.46 19.93
CA GLU A 176 -17.41 10.85 20.58
C GLU A 176 -17.31 9.34 20.32
N ASN A 177 -18.44 8.62 20.37
CA ASN A 177 -18.48 7.19 20.11
C ASN A 177 -18.11 6.85 18.66
N VAL A 178 -18.48 7.72 17.72
CA VAL A 178 -18.16 7.55 16.29
C VAL A 178 -16.68 7.82 16.06
N LEU A 179 -16.14 8.87 16.68
CA LEU A 179 -14.71 9.16 16.64
C LEU A 179 -13.88 7.99 17.18
N LYS A 180 -14.23 7.47 18.36
CA LYS A 180 -13.57 6.29 18.95
C LYS A 180 -13.64 5.07 18.03
N TYR A 181 -14.79 4.82 17.42
CA TYR A 181 -14.96 3.69 16.51
C TYR A 181 -14.01 3.75 15.29
N TYR A 182 -13.85 4.94 14.69
CA TYR A 182 -13.01 5.13 13.50
C TYR A 182 -11.52 5.34 13.81
N SER A 183 -11.16 5.66 15.06
CA SER A 183 -9.76 5.81 15.50
C SER A 183 -9.17 4.56 16.16
N SER A 184 -9.91 3.43 16.19
CA SER A 184 -9.49 2.15 16.78
C SER A 184 -9.19 1.09 15.72
#